data_AF-A0A1C3RE75-F1
#
_entry.id   AF-A0A1C3RE75-F1
#
_cell.length_a   1.000
_cell.length_b   1.000
_cell.length_c   1.000
_cell.angle_alpha   90.00
_cell.angle_beta   90.00
_cell.angle_gamma   90.00
#
_symmetry.space_group_name_H-M   'P 1'
#
loop_
_entity.id
_entity.type
_entity.pdbx_description
1 polymer ?
#
loop_
_entity_poly.entity_id
_entity_poly.type
_entity_poly.pdbx_seq_one_letter_code
_entity_poly.pdbx_strand_id
1 'polypeptide(L)'
;MMHVLTIFICMLLSFTAFAAKPSGLSKPGATPEVYRLKNPIQQVQELLKAQGLYIGTIDGLMGADLENAIKQYQKNHGVKQTGKVNSDLIKHIENIGRVRALINRLDQVRQARREEARQALLADPRTRKLLEDKETKTADPTRDVSACFKSPTSNCLLQEAVESSRAVFEDDMRDWALGEILAAQVRVGLEGDAMKTAARIKDSRLVIAALTNIAKAHVREGKVREAITSLSLIPVAERRLAVLLKIAEFYLHDKQNDRLVNTVNKILAGAQAIEAIEDSLPIQVKAVELLSHVDKKRALGLLDELAEQVRNSARNGSAITLLRQSASAMAKIGYPEWALKAVEDLPDDETRIPILMEASRAFLKMKRFEAARTTIERISAKRYRSVILSDMARALWLAGQSAQTFQVLDEAFIIAKAVKLPFAKNYALSNIAQTYIQIVSDTRQSKHADQAYQILDMISDDRIKARNLWDLAYASKQHDFASSSADLQREADEAMEEIKSVFSRVWVLGDLVKFHQKAGDIKQAQKAFMIGLQSAKSLTNPWARSRALAKFGALAHSLD
;
A
#
# COMPACT_ATOMS: atom_id res chain seq x y z
N MET A 1 17.09 31.43 -3.71
CA MET A 1 15.96 30.77 -3.00
C MET A 1 15.47 29.64 -3.88
N MET A 2 15.84 28.40 -3.51
CA MET A 2 15.71 27.20 -4.31
C MET A 2 14.71 26.29 -3.59
N HIS A 3 13.55 25.99 -4.19
CA HIS A 3 12.58 25.04 -3.65
C HIS A 3 12.80 23.68 -4.31
N VAL A 4 13.49 22.81 -3.58
CA VAL A 4 13.68 21.39 -3.92
C VAL A 4 12.39 20.66 -3.55
N LEU A 5 11.74 20.07 -4.55
CA LEU A 5 10.55 19.24 -4.40
C LEU A 5 10.97 17.86 -3.85
N THR A 6 11.04 17.73 -2.54
CA THR A 6 11.35 16.46 -1.86
C THR A 6 10.08 15.61 -1.79
N ILE A 7 9.92 14.66 -2.70
CA ILE A 7 8.84 13.66 -2.66
C ILE A 7 9.16 12.65 -1.55
N PHE A 8 8.51 12.80 -0.40
CA PHE A 8 8.57 11.87 0.73
C PHE A 8 7.56 10.73 0.52
N ILE A 9 8.04 9.55 0.12
CA ILE A 9 7.22 8.34 0.05
C ILE A 9 7.09 7.78 1.47
N CYS A 10 5.91 7.95 2.06
CA CYS A 10 5.54 7.40 3.36
C CYS A 10 4.54 6.25 3.16
N MET A 11 4.96 4.99 3.37
CA MET A 11 4.05 3.87 3.63
C MET A 11 4.71 2.86 4.58
N LEU A 12 4.02 2.57 5.68
CA LEU A 12 4.28 1.47 6.60
C LEU A 12 3.40 0.26 6.24
N LEU A 13 3.91 -0.91 6.63
CA LEU A 13 3.19 -2.19 6.63
C LEU A 13 1.98 -2.15 7.57
N SER A 14 0.80 -2.30 6.97
CA SER A 14 -0.40 -2.97 7.49
C SER A 14 -1.21 -3.35 6.25
N PHE A 15 -1.66 -4.59 6.13
CA PHE A 15 -2.46 -5.05 4.99
C PHE A 15 -3.77 -4.23 4.87
N THR A 16 -3.72 -3.18 4.06
CA THR A 16 -4.84 -2.65 3.28
C THR A 16 -4.27 -2.42 1.90
N ALA A 17 -4.82 -3.14 0.91
CA ALA A 17 -4.54 -3.03 -0.52
C ALA A 17 -3.43 -2.04 -0.86
N PHE A 18 -2.22 -2.54 -1.06
CA PHE A 18 -1.25 -1.81 -1.86
C PHE A 18 -2.01 -1.38 -3.10
N ALA A 19 -2.23 -0.07 -3.27
CA ALA A 19 -2.21 0.48 -4.60
C ALA A 19 -0.83 0.09 -5.12
N ALA A 20 -0.77 -1.06 -5.79
CA ALA A 20 0.29 -1.35 -6.70
C ALA A 20 0.47 -0.04 -7.48
N LYS A 21 1.70 0.47 -7.57
CA LYS A 21 2.06 1.30 -8.73
C LYS A 21 1.31 0.68 -9.91
N PRO A 22 0.56 1.43 -10.73
CA PRO A 22 0.01 0.86 -11.96
C PRO A 22 1.18 0.23 -12.74
N SER A 23 1.37 -1.07 -12.54
CA SER A 23 2.33 -1.92 -13.20
C SER A 23 1.63 -2.28 -14.49
N GLY A 24 1.62 -1.30 -15.38
CA GLY A 24 0.83 -1.27 -16.61
C GLY A 24 1.18 -0.08 -17.51
N LEU A 25 2.07 0.83 -17.09
CA LEU A 25 2.81 1.64 -18.05
C LEU A 25 3.87 0.75 -18.69
N SER A 26 3.44 -0.08 -19.65
CA SER A 26 4.29 -0.41 -20.79
C SER A 26 4.99 0.89 -21.21
N LYS A 27 6.31 0.85 -21.43
CA LYS A 27 7.01 1.95 -22.10
C LYS A 27 6.11 2.38 -23.27
N PRO A 28 5.75 3.67 -23.43
CA PRO A 28 4.96 4.09 -24.57
C PRO A 28 5.62 3.54 -25.84
N GLY A 29 4.95 2.58 -26.48
CA GLY A 29 5.42 1.94 -27.71
C GLY A 29 5.36 2.87 -28.92
N ALA A 30 4.82 4.07 -28.74
CA ALA A 30 5.04 5.16 -29.65
C ALA A 30 6.43 5.73 -29.37
N THR A 31 7.43 5.29 -30.14
CA THR A 31 8.46 6.23 -30.57
C THR A 31 7.70 7.41 -31.15
N PRO A 32 7.76 8.62 -30.55
CA PRO A 32 7.38 9.80 -31.30
C PRO A 32 8.20 9.72 -32.58
N GLU A 33 7.58 10.01 -33.71
CA GLU A 33 8.33 10.25 -34.93
C GLU A 33 9.22 11.46 -34.63
N VAL A 34 10.43 11.19 -34.15
CA VAL A 34 11.44 12.20 -33.92
C VAL A 34 11.83 12.60 -35.33
N TYR A 35 11.28 13.70 -35.81
CA TYR A 35 11.86 14.42 -36.93
C TYR A 35 13.31 14.74 -36.53
N ARG A 36 14.23 13.84 -36.89
CA ARG A 36 15.68 14.05 -36.79
C ARG A 36 16.03 15.08 -37.86
N LEU A 37 15.70 16.33 -37.60
CA LEU A 37 16.22 17.43 -38.40
C LEU A 37 17.73 17.42 -38.18
N LYS A 38 18.48 17.40 -39.29
CA LYS A 38 19.95 17.41 -39.27
C LYS A 38 20.53 18.67 -38.61
N ASN A 39 19.70 19.69 -38.33
CA ASN A 39 20.09 20.96 -37.70
C ASN A 39 19.58 21.07 -36.23
N PRO A 40 20.49 21.03 -35.23
CA PRO A 40 20.15 21.19 -33.81
C PRO A 40 19.47 22.54 -33.46
N ILE A 41 19.76 23.61 -34.20
CA ILE A 41 19.18 24.94 -33.97
C ILE A 41 17.71 24.94 -34.35
N GLN A 42 17.40 24.36 -35.52
CA GLN A 42 16.03 24.22 -36.02
C GLN A 42 15.18 23.40 -35.04
N GLN A 43 15.75 22.31 -34.51
CA GLN A 43 15.10 21.50 -33.49
C GLN A 43 14.78 22.29 -32.21
N VAL A 44 15.70 23.15 -31.74
CA VAL A 44 15.43 24.02 -30.58
C VAL A 44 14.36 25.06 -30.89
N GLN A 45 14.37 25.66 -32.09
CA GLN A 45 13.33 26.60 -32.52
C GLN A 45 11.95 25.93 -32.50
N GLU A 46 11.82 24.74 -33.08
CA GLU A 46 10.56 23.96 -33.07
C GLU A 46 10.11 23.62 -31.66
N LEU A 47 11.01 23.09 -30.82
CA LEU A 47 10.68 22.68 -29.46
C LEU A 47 10.27 23.86 -28.58
N LEU A 48 10.95 25.01 -28.69
CA LEU A 48 10.58 26.21 -27.95
C LEU A 48 9.30 26.85 -28.50
N LYS A 49 9.08 26.80 -29.81
CA LYS A 49 7.86 27.32 -30.45
C LYS A 49 6.62 26.50 -30.07
N ALA A 50 6.73 25.17 -30.05
CA ALA A 50 5.69 24.27 -29.57
C ALA A 50 5.33 24.51 -28.09
N GLN A 51 6.23 25.11 -27.32
CA GLN A 51 5.99 25.50 -25.92
C GLN A 51 5.54 26.95 -25.76
N GLY A 52 5.38 27.71 -26.85
CA GLY A 52 5.03 29.13 -26.82
C GLY A 52 6.14 30.06 -26.33
N LEU A 53 7.38 29.56 -26.23
CA LEU A 53 8.54 30.31 -25.73
C LEU A 53 9.37 30.96 -26.84
N TYR A 54 9.13 30.60 -28.10
CA TYR A 54 9.79 31.18 -29.27
C TYR A 54 8.75 31.59 -30.32
N ILE A 55 8.75 32.87 -30.71
CA ILE A 55 7.77 33.46 -31.63
C ILE A 55 8.34 33.59 -33.05
N GLY A 56 9.67 33.52 -33.20
CA GLY A 56 10.37 33.70 -34.48
C GLY A 56 10.15 32.58 -35.51
N THR A 57 10.76 32.74 -36.68
CA THR A 57 10.74 31.78 -37.78
C THR A 57 11.58 30.54 -37.48
N ILE A 58 11.13 29.37 -37.93
CA ILE A 58 11.94 28.15 -37.87
C ILE A 58 12.79 28.12 -39.13
N ASP A 59 13.95 28.78 -39.07
CA ASP A 59 14.89 28.96 -40.19
C ASP A 59 16.23 28.23 -39.97
N GLY A 60 16.42 27.60 -38.80
CA GLY A 60 17.64 26.92 -38.42
C GLY A 60 18.83 27.83 -38.11
N LEU A 61 18.61 29.13 -37.94
CA LEU A 61 19.63 30.14 -37.67
C LEU A 61 19.63 30.59 -36.21
N MET A 62 20.83 30.88 -35.69
CA MET A 62 20.99 31.42 -34.35
C MET A 62 20.75 32.94 -34.36
N GLY A 63 19.51 33.36 -34.11
CA GLY A 63 19.12 34.77 -33.99
C GLY A 63 19.01 35.26 -32.55
N ALA A 64 18.96 36.60 -32.36
CA ALA A 64 18.80 37.22 -31.04
C ALA A 64 17.52 36.76 -30.31
N ASP A 65 16.43 36.57 -31.04
CA ASP A 65 15.16 36.08 -30.49
C ASP A 65 15.28 34.64 -29.97
N LEU A 66 16.03 33.78 -30.68
CA LEU A 66 16.26 32.41 -30.26
C LEU A 66 17.19 32.36 -29.03
N GLU A 67 18.23 33.19 -29.01
CA GLU A 67 19.11 33.32 -27.85
C GLU A 67 18.34 33.74 -26.59
N ASN A 68 17.46 34.74 -26.73
CA ASN A 68 16.61 35.22 -25.65
C ASN A 68 15.61 34.14 -25.18
N ALA A 69 14.98 33.43 -26.11
CA ALA A 69 14.08 32.31 -25.79
C ALA A 69 14.82 31.18 -25.04
N ILE A 70 16.05 30.85 -25.44
CA ILE A 70 16.89 29.87 -24.75
C ILE A 70 17.24 30.34 -23.34
N LYS A 71 17.69 31.60 -23.17
CA LYS A 71 18.00 32.17 -21.85
C LYS A 71 16.78 32.14 -20.93
N GLN A 72 15.61 32.51 -21.44
CA GLN A 72 14.35 32.48 -20.68
C GLN A 72 13.96 31.06 -20.30
N TYR A 73 14.05 30.10 -21.24
CA TYR A 73 13.79 28.69 -20.94
C TYR A 73 14.73 28.16 -19.84
N GLN A 74 16.03 28.45 -19.97
CA GLN A 74 17.05 28.00 -19.02
C GLN A 74 16.80 28.58 -17.63
N LYS A 75 16.44 29.87 -17.55
CA LYS A 75 16.05 30.54 -16.32
C LYS A 75 14.83 29.89 -15.66
N ASN A 76 13.77 29.63 -16.43
CA ASN A 76 12.51 29.09 -15.92
C ASN A 76 12.65 27.67 -15.35
N HIS A 77 13.61 26.90 -15.87
CA HIS A 77 13.85 25.52 -15.43
C HIS A 77 15.06 25.36 -14.51
N GLY A 78 15.63 26.46 -14.01
CA GLY A 78 16.74 26.42 -13.04
C GLY A 78 18.04 25.82 -13.59
N VAL A 79 18.24 25.84 -14.91
CA VAL A 79 19.48 25.39 -15.56
C VAL A 79 20.36 26.59 -15.95
N LYS A 80 21.66 26.37 -16.15
CA LYS A 80 22.62 27.45 -16.44
C LYS A 80 22.21 28.22 -17.70
N GLN A 81 22.06 29.55 -17.58
CA GLN A 81 21.69 30.45 -18.67
C GLN A 81 22.89 30.70 -19.59
N THR A 82 23.07 29.86 -20.60
CA THR A 82 24.12 30.00 -21.61
C THR A 82 23.65 30.73 -22.86
N GLY A 83 22.34 30.72 -23.15
CA GLY A 83 21.79 31.21 -24.41
C GLY A 83 22.19 30.40 -25.64
N LYS A 84 22.91 29.28 -25.46
CA LYS A 84 23.48 28.50 -26.57
C LYS A 84 22.75 27.19 -26.76
N VAL A 85 22.55 26.80 -28.02
CA VAL A 85 22.10 25.47 -28.39
C VAL A 85 23.21 24.46 -28.11
N ASN A 86 22.91 23.44 -27.31
CA ASN A 86 23.77 22.28 -27.09
C ASN A 86 22.92 21.01 -26.89
N SER A 87 23.57 19.85 -26.92
CA SER A 87 22.90 18.55 -26.81
C SER A 87 22.14 18.36 -25.49
N ASP A 88 22.66 18.90 -24.39
CA ASP A 88 22.02 18.81 -23.08
C ASP A 88 20.74 19.65 -23.00
N LEU A 89 20.77 20.86 -23.57
CA LEU A 89 19.60 21.74 -23.69
C LEU A 89 18.50 21.06 -24.51
N ILE A 90 18.85 20.49 -25.67
CA ILE A 90 17.90 19.77 -26.53
C ILE A 90 17.26 18.62 -25.76
N LYS A 91 18.06 17.73 -25.16
CA LYS A 91 17.54 16.61 -24.34
C LYS A 91 16.65 17.11 -23.21
N HIS A 92 17.00 18.22 -22.57
CA HIS A 92 16.19 18.79 -21.50
C HIS A 92 14.83 19.28 -22.01
N ILE A 93 14.80 20.06 -23.10
CA ILE A 93 13.55 20.55 -23.71
C ILE A 93 12.68 19.38 -24.21
N GLU A 94 13.29 18.37 -24.84
CA GLU A 94 12.57 17.16 -25.28
C GLU A 94 11.95 16.41 -24.10
N ASN A 95 12.72 16.18 -23.03
CA ASN A 95 12.24 15.46 -21.86
C ASN A 95 11.07 16.21 -21.19
N ILE A 96 11.18 17.53 -21.05
CA ILE A 96 10.09 18.35 -20.50
C ILE A 96 8.87 18.35 -21.42
N GLY A 97 9.06 18.44 -22.74
CA GLY A 97 7.99 18.32 -23.72
C GLY A 97 7.26 16.98 -23.62
N ARG A 98 8.00 15.86 -23.51
CA ARG A 98 7.43 14.51 -23.31
C ARG A 98 6.65 14.40 -22.01
N VAL A 99 7.20 14.92 -20.90
CA VAL A 99 6.51 14.92 -19.59
C VAL A 99 5.22 15.74 -19.67
N ARG A 100 5.24 16.92 -20.30
CA ARG A 100 4.05 17.76 -20.47
C ARG A 100 2.98 17.07 -21.33
N ALA A 101 3.37 16.47 -22.45
CA ALA A 101 2.45 15.72 -23.31
C ALA A 101 1.81 14.53 -22.56
N LEU A 102 2.60 13.83 -21.73
CA LEU A 102 2.10 12.77 -20.87
C LEU A 102 1.09 13.30 -19.84
N ILE A 103 1.39 14.40 -19.14
CA ILE A 103 0.48 15.02 -18.16
C ILE A 103 -0.84 15.41 -18.83
N ASN A 104 -0.80 16.09 -19.98
CA ASN A 104 -2.00 16.48 -20.71
C ASN A 104 -2.86 15.27 -21.10
N ARG A 105 -2.24 14.18 -21.57
CA ARG A 105 -2.94 12.94 -21.89
C ARG A 105 -3.55 12.30 -20.64
N LEU A 106 -2.81 12.28 -19.52
CA LEU A 106 -3.31 11.75 -18.25
C LEU A 106 -4.49 12.57 -17.72
N ASP A 107 -4.46 13.88 -17.89
CA ASP A 107 -5.56 14.77 -17.48
C ASP A 107 -6.82 14.54 -18.33
N GLN A 108 -6.68 14.36 -19.64
CA GLN A 108 -7.80 13.99 -20.52
C GLN A 108 -8.42 12.65 -20.10
N VAL A 109 -7.59 11.62 -19.87
CA VAL A 109 -8.07 10.31 -19.41
C VAL A 109 -8.72 10.42 -18.03
N ARG A 110 -8.15 11.22 -17.13
CA ARG A 110 -8.71 11.48 -15.80
C ARG A 110 -10.09 12.13 -15.88
N GLN A 111 -10.26 13.14 -16.74
CA GLN A 111 -11.54 13.82 -16.94
C GLN A 111 -12.60 12.89 -17.54
N ALA A 112 -12.24 12.15 -18.61
CA ALA A 112 -13.14 11.18 -19.23
C ALA A 112 -13.65 10.14 -18.22
N ARG A 113 -12.74 9.56 -17.43
CA ARG A 113 -13.10 8.59 -16.37
C ARG A 113 -13.91 9.20 -15.24
N ARG A 114 -13.70 10.49 -14.91
CA ARG A 114 -14.52 11.20 -13.92
C ARG A 114 -15.95 11.34 -14.43
N GLU A 115 -16.12 11.69 -15.70
CA GLU A 115 -17.43 11.85 -16.30
C GLU A 115 -18.16 10.52 -16.46
N GLU A 116 -17.47 9.47 -16.90
CA GLU A 116 -18.03 8.12 -16.94
C GLU A 116 -18.55 7.67 -15.57
N ALA A 117 -17.74 7.85 -14.52
CA ALA A 117 -18.15 7.57 -13.15
C ALA A 117 -19.34 8.42 -12.69
N ARG A 118 -19.40 9.69 -13.11
CA ARG A 118 -20.53 10.57 -12.82
C ARG A 118 -21.80 10.05 -13.48
N GLN A 119 -21.77 9.73 -14.76
CA GLN A 119 -22.93 9.20 -15.50
C GLN A 119 -23.42 7.88 -14.90
N ALA A 120 -22.49 6.99 -14.52
CA ALA A 120 -22.81 5.74 -13.87
C ALA A 120 -23.54 5.92 -12.52
N LEU A 121 -23.15 6.94 -11.74
CA LEU A 121 -23.84 7.30 -10.48
C LEU A 121 -25.17 8.02 -10.70
N LEU A 122 -25.34 8.77 -11.79
CA LEU A 122 -26.61 9.45 -12.11
C LEU A 122 -27.71 8.48 -12.54
N ALA A 123 -27.35 7.28 -13.01
CA ALA A 123 -28.28 6.26 -13.48
C ALA A 123 -29.20 5.70 -12.38
N ASP A 124 -28.75 5.70 -11.11
CA ASP A 124 -29.57 5.28 -9.96
C ASP A 124 -29.99 6.50 -9.11
N PRO A 125 -31.30 6.71 -8.83
CA PRO A 125 -31.78 7.84 -8.04
C PRO A 125 -31.12 7.97 -6.65
N ARG A 126 -30.74 6.85 -6.02
CA ARG A 126 -30.14 6.82 -4.68
C ARG A 126 -28.72 7.37 -4.69
N THR A 127 -27.94 7.03 -5.72
CA THR A 127 -26.57 7.56 -5.90
C THR A 127 -26.57 8.95 -6.51
N ARG A 128 -27.58 9.31 -7.31
CA ARG A 128 -27.79 10.66 -7.83
C ARG A 128 -27.87 11.70 -6.71
N LYS A 129 -28.60 11.41 -5.63
CA LYS A 129 -28.70 12.28 -4.45
C LYS A 129 -27.33 12.64 -3.85
N LEU A 130 -26.37 11.72 -3.88
CA LEU A 130 -25.00 11.97 -3.39
C LEU A 130 -24.23 12.98 -4.23
N LEU A 131 -24.66 13.22 -5.48
CA LEU A 131 -24.04 14.17 -6.39
C LEU A 131 -24.74 15.54 -6.38
N GLU A 132 -26.03 15.59 -6.01
CA GLU A 132 -26.87 16.79 -6.00
C GLU A 132 -26.77 17.54 -4.66
N ASP A 133 -26.80 16.83 -3.54
CA ASP A 133 -26.77 17.41 -2.19
C ASP A 133 -25.33 17.73 -1.72
N LYS A 134 -24.56 18.49 -2.52
CA LYS A 134 -23.18 18.83 -2.17
C LYS A 134 -23.11 19.94 -1.12
N GLU A 135 -22.69 19.57 0.08
CA GLU A 135 -22.47 20.53 1.17
C GLU A 135 -21.21 21.39 0.92
N THR A 136 -21.39 22.71 0.86
CA THR A 136 -20.34 23.70 0.56
C THR A 136 -19.69 24.33 1.80
N LYS A 137 -20.00 23.82 3.00
CA LYS A 137 -19.51 24.40 4.26
C LYS A 137 -17.98 24.34 4.35
N THR A 138 -17.39 25.47 4.71
CA THR A 138 -15.97 25.60 5.07
C THR A 138 -15.75 25.19 6.52
N ALA A 139 -14.49 24.98 6.91
CA ALA A 139 -14.16 24.71 8.31
C ALA A 139 -14.49 25.92 9.19
N ASP A 140 -15.05 25.67 10.37
CA ASP A 140 -15.24 26.69 11.41
C ASP A 140 -13.95 26.85 12.23
N PRO A 141 -13.22 27.98 12.10
CA PRO A 141 -12.00 28.21 12.86
C PRO A 141 -12.24 28.53 14.34
N THR A 142 -13.48 28.83 14.74
CA THR A 142 -13.84 29.27 16.10
C THR A 142 -14.34 28.15 17.01
N ARG A 143 -14.51 26.94 16.46
CA ARG A 143 -15.00 25.77 17.18
C ARG A 143 -14.14 25.41 18.41
N ASP A 144 -14.80 25.12 19.52
CA ASP A 144 -14.13 24.57 20.71
C ASP A 144 -14.19 23.03 20.72
N VAL A 145 -13.02 22.42 20.62
CA VAL A 145 -12.86 20.96 20.63
C VAL A 145 -12.39 20.44 21.99
N SER A 146 -12.18 21.33 22.97
CA SER A 146 -11.55 21.00 24.25
C SER A 146 -12.30 19.92 25.01
N ALA A 147 -13.64 19.95 24.99
CA ALA A 147 -14.48 18.94 25.61
C ALA A 147 -14.25 17.54 24.99
N CYS A 148 -14.19 17.47 23.66
CA CYS A 148 -13.94 16.20 22.97
C CYS A 148 -12.55 15.62 23.30
N PHE A 149 -11.51 16.45 23.42
CA PHE A 149 -10.18 15.93 23.81
C PHE A 149 -10.04 15.60 25.30
N LYS A 150 -10.89 16.17 26.17
CA LYS A 150 -10.95 15.82 27.60
C LYS A 150 -11.68 14.48 27.82
N SER A 151 -12.75 14.23 27.08
CA SER A 151 -13.56 13.02 27.16
C SER A 151 -13.82 12.48 25.75
N PRO A 152 -12.82 11.81 25.14
CA PRO A 152 -12.90 11.39 23.75
C PRO A 152 -13.92 10.28 23.55
N THR A 153 -14.82 10.49 22.59
CA THR A 153 -15.73 9.46 22.07
C THR A 153 -15.49 9.28 20.58
N SER A 154 -15.85 8.12 20.04
CA SER A 154 -15.80 7.88 18.59
C SER A 154 -16.54 8.95 17.80
N ASN A 155 -17.74 9.32 18.25
CA ASN A 155 -18.57 10.31 17.57
C ASN A 155 -17.88 11.69 17.53
N CYS A 156 -17.43 12.22 18.67
CA CYS A 156 -16.87 13.56 18.70
C CYS A 156 -15.55 13.66 17.90
N LEU A 157 -14.70 12.62 17.96
CA LEU A 157 -13.45 12.57 17.21
C LEU A 157 -13.69 12.48 15.70
N LEU A 158 -14.70 11.72 15.26
CA LEU A 158 -15.05 11.61 13.85
C LEU A 158 -15.73 12.87 13.31
N GLN A 159 -16.53 13.55 14.11
CA GLN A 159 -17.07 14.86 13.75
C GLN A 159 -15.94 15.89 13.59
N GLU A 160 -15.00 15.95 14.52
CA GLU A 160 -13.83 16.83 14.41
C GLU A 160 -12.90 16.43 13.25
N ALA A 161 -12.87 15.15 12.87
CA ALA A 161 -12.18 14.69 11.66
C ALA A 161 -12.83 15.22 10.37
N VAL A 162 -14.17 15.15 10.26
CA VAL A 162 -14.93 15.75 9.14
C VAL A 162 -14.69 17.26 9.12
N GLU A 163 -14.78 17.93 10.26
CA GLU A 163 -14.59 19.37 10.36
C GLU A 163 -13.18 19.79 9.94
N SER A 164 -12.15 19.10 10.43
CA SER A 164 -10.75 19.30 10.02
C SER A 164 -10.54 19.07 8.51
N SER A 165 -11.28 18.13 7.90
CA SER A 165 -11.17 17.87 6.46
C SER A 165 -11.67 19.04 5.61
N ARG A 166 -12.61 19.86 6.11
CA ARG A 166 -13.12 21.04 5.39
C ARG A 166 -12.06 22.13 5.20
N ALA A 167 -11.02 22.13 6.04
CA ALA A 167 -9.88 23.05 5.92
C ALA A 167 -8.82 22.57 4.91
N VAL A 168 -8.96 21.37 4.33
CA VAL A 168 -8.05 20.88 3.28
C VAL A 168 -8.38 21.57 1.96
N PHE A 169 -7.47 22.42 1.49
CA PHE A 169 -7.66 23.20 0.26
C PHE A 169 -7.77 22.32 -1.00
N GLU A 170 -6.79 21.43 -1.20
CA GLU A 170 -6.72 20.56 -2.38
C GLU A 170 -7.82 19.51 -2.37
N ASP A 171 -8.69 19.54 -3.38
CA ASP A 171 -9.85 18.64 -3.52
C ASP A 171 -9.44 17.17 -3.48
N ASP A 172 -8.38 16.78 -4.20
CA ASP A 172 -7.93 15.39 -4.26
C ASP A 172 -7.43 14.89 -2.88
N MET A 173 -6.78 15.77 -2.10
CA MET A 173 -6.34 15.42 -0.74
C MET A 173 -7.51 15.35 0.23
N ARG A 174 -8.48 16.27 0.10
CA ARG A 174 -9.69 16.29 0.94
C ARG A 174 -10.55 15.06 0.69
N ASP A 175 -10.79 14.71 -0.57
CA ASP A 175 -11.57 13.54 -0.96
C ASP A 175 -10.93 12.24 -0.45
N TRP A 176 -9.59 12.15 -0.43
CA TRP A 176 -8.90 11.04 0.21
C TRP A 176 -9.18 11.01 1.73
N ALA A 177 -8.99 12.11 2.45
CA ALA A 177 -9.25 12.15 3.88
C ALA A 177 -10.69 11.73 4.22
N LEU A 178 -11.68 12.22 3.46
CA LEU A 178 -13.09 11.83 3.57
C LEU A 178 -13.29 10.32 3.39
N GLY A 179 -12.58 9.71 2.44
CA GLY A 179 -12.57 8.25 2.22
C GLY A 179 -12.13 7.43 3.43
N GLU A 180 -11.19 7.93 4.23
CA GLU A 180 -10.77 7.28 5.47
C GLU A 180 -11.74 7.55 6.63
N ILE A 181 -12.28 8.77 6.71
CA ILE A 181 -13.27 9.16 7.72
C ILE A 181 -14.55 8.34 7.60
N LEU A 182 -15.11 8.19 6.40
CA LEU A 182 -16.33 7.39 6.21
C LEU A 182 -16.11 5.91 6.55
N ALA A 183 -14.93 5.37 6.26
CA ALA A 183 -14.60 3.99 6.64
C ALA A 183 -14.50 3.85 8.16
N ALA A 184 -14.06 4.88 8.88
CA ALA A 184 -14.08 4.92 10.34
C ALA A 184 -15.49 5.10 10.90
N GLN A 185 -16.34 5.94 10.30
CA GLN A 185 -17.74 6.13 10.67
C GLN A 185 -18.55 4.82 10.59
N VAL A 186 -18.40 4.04 9.52
CA VAL A 186 -19.09 2.74 9.41
C VAL A 186 -18.66 1.75 10.51
N ARG A 187 -17.37 1.74 10.88
CA ARG A 187 -16.86 0.85 11.93
C ARG A 187 -17.48 1.10 13.30
N VAL A 188 -17.96 2.32 13.54
CA VAL A 188 -18.55 2.72 14.83
C VAL A 188 -20.07 2.87 14.76
N GLY A 189 -20.70 2.35 13.70
CA GLY A 189 -22.16 2.38 13.54
C GLY A 189 -22.76 3.76 13.18
N LEU A 190 -21.98 4.62 12.52
CA LEU A 190 -22.42 5.93 12.04
C LEU A 190 -22.66 5.91 10.52
N GLU A 191 -23.48 4.98 10.03
CA GLU A 191 -23.72 4.77 8.58
C GLU A 191 -24.34 6.01 7.91
N GLY A 192 -25.26 6.68 8.59
CA GLY A 192 -25.87 7.91 8.10
C GLY A 192 -24.85 9.02 7.88
N ASP A 193 -23.89 9.17 8.80
CA ASP A 193 -22.83 10.15 8.66
C ASP A 193 -21.79 9.73 7.62
N ALA A 194 -21.52 8.43 7.47
CA ALA A 194 -20.68 7.91 6.39
C ALA A 194 -21.23 8.25 5.00
N MET A 195 -22.55 8.15 4.81
CA MET A 195 -23.21 8.53 3.56
C MET A 195 -23.16 10.05 3.32
N LYS A 196 -23.34 10.87 4.37
CA LYS A 196 -23.15 12.33 4.26
C LYS A 196 -21.70 12.68 3.91
N THR A 197 -20.72 12.01 4.51
CA THR A 197 -19.30 12.18 4.20
C THR A 197 -19.01 11.77 2.75
N ALA A 198 -19.61 10.70 2.24
CA ALA A 198 -19.49 10.31 0.83
C ALA A 198 -20.05 11.36 -0.13
N ALA A 199 -21.17 12.02 0.22
CA ALA A 199 -21.75 13.11 -0.58
C ALA A 199 -20.87 14.38 -0.64
N ARG A 200 -19.91 14.54 0.28
CA ARG A 200 -18.94 15.66 0.26
C ARG A 200 -17.80 15.45 -0.75
N ILE A 201 -17.61 14.23 -1.24
CA ILE A 201 -16.52 13.89 -2.17
C ILE A 201 -16.82 14.51 -3.53
N LYS A 202 -15.85 15.25 -4.08
CA LYS A 202 -16.03 15.94 -5.36
C LYS A 202 -15.83 15.02 -6.56
N ASP A 203 -14.79 14.20 -6.54
CA ASP A 203 -14.47 13.26 -7.62
C ASP A 203 -15.45 12.07 -7.63
N SER A 204 -16.27 11.96 -8.67
CA SER A 204 -17.26 10.89 -8.81
C SER A 204 -16.66 9.48 -8.78
N ARG A 205 -15.39 9.30 -9.19
CA ARG A 205 -14.71 7.99 -9.06
C ARG A 205 -14.44 7.65 -7.60
N LEU A 206 -14.14 8.65 -6.78
CA LEU A 206 -13.93 8.49 -5.35
C LEU A 206 -15.25 8.30 -4.61
N VAL A 207 -16.39 8.81 -5.11
CA VAL A 207 -17.73 8.45 -4.59
C VAL A 207 -17.99 6.96 -4.79
N ILE A 208 -17.71 6.39 -5.97
CA ILE A 208 -17.82 4.94 -6.21
C ILE A 208 -16.89 4.16 -5.27
N ALA A 209 -15.66 4.65 -5.07
CA ALA A 209 -14.72 4.06 -4.11
C ALA A 209 -15.24 4.13 -2.66
N ALA A 210 -15.88 5.23 -2.27
CA ALA A 210 -16.51 5.40 -0.97
C ALA A 210 -17.64 4.40 -0.74
N LEU A 211 -18.57 4.25 -1.70
CA LEU A 211 -19.64 3.25 -1.65
C LEU A 211 -19.07 1.82 -1.53
N THR A 212 -18.00 1.53 -2.28
CA THR A 212 -17.27 0.27 -2.18
C THR A 212 -16.67 0.06 -0.79
N ASN A 213 -16.07 1.09 -0.20
CA ASN A 213 -15.45 1.03 1.12
C ASN A 213 -16.48 0.91 2.25
N ILE A 214 -17.65 1.54 2.11
CA ILE A 214 -18.80 1.37 3.02
C ILE A 214 -19.24 -0.09 3.00
N ALA A 215 -19.49 -0.66 1.82
CA ALA A 215 -19.89 -2.05 1.69
C ALA A 215 -18.85 -3.01 2.29
N LYS A 216 -17.54 -2.79 2.03
CA LYS A 216 -16.46 -3.57 2.65
C LYS A 216 -16.37 -3.38 4.16
N ALA A 217 -16.71 -2.20 4.67
CA ALA A 217 -16.74 -1.93 6.10
C ALA A 217 -17.89 -2.68 6.77
N HIS A 218 -19.10 -2.70 6.18
CA HIS A 218 -20.20 -3.55 6.66
C HIS A 218 -19.78 -5.01 6.80
N VAL A 219 -19.07 -5.58 5.83
CA VAL A 219 -18.58 -6.96 5.94
C VAL A 219 -17.61 -7.14 7.11
N ARG A 220 -16.72 -6.17 7.37
CA ARG A 220 -15.78 -6.24 8.51
C ARG A 220 -16.51 -6.22 9.85
N GLU A 221 -17.63 -5.51 9.94
CA GLU A 221 -18.48 -5.45 11.14
C GLU A 221 -19.51 -6.59 11.21
N GLY A 222 -19.40 -7.61 10.35
CA GLY A 222 -20.34 -8.75 10.30
C GLY A 222 -21.73 -8.44 9.71
N LYS A 223 -21.95 -7.21 9.25
CA LYS A 223 -23.20 -6.72 8.63
C LYS A 223 -23.31 -7.14 7.15
N VAL A 224 -23.32 -8.46 6.90
CA VAL A 224 -23.25 -9.01 5.53
C VAL A 224 -24.49 -8.68 4.71
N ARG A 225 -25.68 -8.61 5.32
CA ARG A 225 -26.94 -8.28 4.60
C ARG A 225 -26.92 -6.86 4.07
N GLU A 226 -26.42 -5.94 4.89
CA GLU A 226 -26.22 -4.53 4.56
C GLU A 226 -25.18 -4.39 3.43
N ALA A 227 -24.08 -5.14 3.52
CA ALA A 227 -23.07 -5.18 2.46
C ALA A 227 -23.63 -5.66 1.11
N ILE A 228 -24.44 -6.72 1.11
CA ILE A 228 -25.12 -7.22 -0.11
C ILE A 228 -26.06 -6.16 -0.67
N THR A 229 -26.83 -5.48 0.18
CA THR A 229 -27.73 -4.39 -0.24
C THR A 229 -26.94 -3.24 -0.89
N SER A 230 -25.80 -2.89 -0.31
CA SER A 230 -24.90 -1.85 -0.84
C SER A 230 -24.30 -2.19 -2.20
N LEU A 231 -24.24 -3.47 -2.62
CA LEU A 231 -23.76 -3.85 -3.96
C LEU A 231 -24.56 -3.17 -5.08
N SER A 232 -25.87 -2.98 -4.86
CA SER A 232 -26.75 -2.33 -5.83
C SER A 232 -26.44 -0.85 -6.04
N LEU A 233 -25.75 -0.20 -5.10
CA LEU A 233 -25.32 1.19 -5.18
C LEU A 233 -23.98 1.36 -5.92
N ILE A 234 -23.29 0.26 -6.24
CA ILE A 234 -21.96 0.30 -6.87
C ILE A 234 -22.14 0.03 -8.37
N PRO A 235 -21.98 1.06 -9.23
CA PRO A 235 -22.30 0.91 -10.65
C PRO A 235 -21.17 0.27 -11.48
N VAL A 236 -20.08 -0.16 -10.83
CA VAL A 236 -18.89 -0.73 -11.48
C VAL A 236 -18.75 -2.21 -11.12
N ALA A 237 -18.71 -3.08 -12.12
CA ALA A 237 -18.75 -4.54 -11.93
C ALA A 237 -17.55 -5.05 -11.11
N GLU A 238 -16.34 -4.62 -11.45
CA GLU A 238 -15.09 -4.98 -10.77
C GLU A 238 -15.14 -4.61 -9.29
N ARG A 239 -15.74 -3.46 -8.98
CA ARG A 239 -15.92 -2.98 -7.60
C ARG A 239 -16.91 -3.84 -6.83
N ARG A 240 -18.01 -4.28 -7.46
CA ARG A 240 -18.96 -5.25 -6.87
C ARG A 240 -18.29 -6.59 -6.59
N LEU A 241 -17.52 -7.11 -7.54
CA LEU A 241 -16.76 -8.36 -7.35
C LEU A 241 -15.74 -8.23 -6.21
N ALA A 242 -15.09 -7.07 -6.07
CA ALA A 242 -14.18 -6.81 -4.96
C ALA A 242 -14.88 -6.77 -3.57
N VAL A 243 -16.17 -6.43 -3.51
CA VAL A 243 -16.98 -6.55 -2.27
C VAL A 243 -17.39 -8.01 -2.06
N LEU A 244 -17.80 -8.73 -3.10
CA LEU A 244 -18.12 -10.16 -3.02
C LEU A 244 -16.91 -10.98 -2.55
N LEU A 245 -15.70 -10.67 -3.00
CA LEU A 245 -14.46 -11.26 -2.46
C LEU A 245 -14.37 -11.07 -0.95
N LYS A 246 -14.74 -9.88 -0.45
CA LYS A 246 -14.72 -9.61 0.99
C LYS A 246 -15.79 -10.41 1.74
N ILE A 247 -16.96 -10.58 1.15
CA ILE A 247 -18.04 -11.43 1.68
C ILE A 247 -17.60 -12.90 1.70
N ALA A 248 -16.93 -13.38 0.66
CA ALA A 248 -16.36 -14.73 0.61
C ALA A 248 -15.30 -14.92 1.71
N GLU A 249 -14.40 -13.95 1.92
CA GLU A 249 -13.46 -13.95 3.06
C GLU A 249 -14.19 -14.04 4.41
N PHE A 250 -15.30 -13.34 4.58
CA PHE A 250 -16.11 -13.43 5.80
C PHE A 250 -16.69 -14.83 5.99
N TYR A 251 -17.29 -15.42 4.95
CA TYR A 251 -17.83 -16.79 5.03
C TYR A 251 -16.74 -17.83 5.28
N LEU A 252 -15.53 -17.63 4.76
CA LEU A 252 -14.38 -18.47 5.08
C LEU A 252 -14.05 -18.40 6.59
N HIS A 253 -13.94 -17.19 7.15
CA HIS A 253 -13.65 -17.01 8.58
C HIS A 253 -14.73 -17.61 9.47
N ASP A 254 -16.00 -17.45 9.08
CA ASP A 254 -17.16 -17.97 9.81
C ASP A 254 -17.45 -19.46 9.50
N LYS A 255 -16.56 -20.14 8.76
CA LYS A 255 -16.65 -21.56 8.39
C LYS A 255 -17.94 -21.94 7.64
N GLN A 256 -18.53 -21.00 6.91
CA GLN A 256 -19.74 -21.20 6.08
C GLN A 256 -19.37 -21.65 4.66
N ASN A 257 -18.90 -22.89 4.52
CA ASN A 257 -18.31 -23.41 3.27
C ASN A 257 -19.27 -23.33 2.06
N ASP A 258 -20.55 -23.68 2.21
CA ASP A 258 -21.50 -23.65 1.09
C ASP A 258 -21.73 -22.22 0.57
N ARG A 259 -21.84 -21.26 1.49
CA ARG A 259 -21.99 -19.84 1.12
C ARG A 259 -20.72 -19.28 0.51
N LEU A 260 -19.56 -19.69 1.00
CA LEU A 260 -18.25 -19.38 0.42
C LEU A 260 -18.18 -19.88 -1.02
N VAL A 261 -18.43 -21.18 -1.27
CA VAL A 261 -18.33 -21.78 -2.62
C VAL A 261 -19.33 -21.14 -3.58
N ASN A 262 -20.58 -20.91 -3.15
CA ASN A 262 -21.58 -20.22 -3.98
C ASN A 262 -21.13 -18.79 -4.33
N THR A 263 -20.61 -18.04 -3.35
CA THR A 263 -20.11 -16.68 -3.57
C THR A 263 -18.91 -16.67 -4.52
N VAL A 264 -17.97 -17.62 -4.38
CA VAL A 264 -16.83 -17.78 -5.32
C VAL A 264 -17.31 -18.07 -6.73
N ASN A 265 -18.26 -18.99 -6.92
CA ASN A 265 -18.79 -19.30 -8.26
C ASN A 265 -19.43 -18.05 -8.90
N LYS A 266 -20.17 -17.23 -8.14
CA LYS A 266 -20.71 -15.95 -8.62
C LYS A 266 -19.60 -14.98 -9.01
N ILE A 267 -18.51 -14.93 -8.26
CA ILE A 267 -17.36 -14.08 -8.59
C ILE A 267 -16.70 -14.53 -9.88
N LEU A 268 -16.46 -15.83 -10.05
CA LEU A 268 -15.84 -16.38 -11.26
C LEU A 268 -16.70 -16.11 -12.50
N ALA A 269 -18.02 -16.34 -12.41
CA ALA A 269 -18.95 -16.05 -13.50
C ALA A 269 -19.01 -14.55 -13.82
N GLY A 270 -19.08 -13.69 -12.80
CA GLY A 270 -19.08 -12.23 -13.01
C GLY A 270 -17.76 -11.71 -13.59
N ALA A 271 -16.63 -12.33 -13.25
CA ALA A 271 -15.33 -11.95 -13.78
C ALA A 271 -15.14 -12.34 -15.26
N GLN A 272 -15.82 -13.39 -15.74
CA GLN A 272 -15.81 -13.76 -17.17
C GLN A 272 -16.45 -12.70 -18.08
N ALA A 273 -17.34 -11.85 -17.54
CA ALA A 273 -17.96 -10.75 -18.27
C ALA A 273 -17.06 -9.51 -18.40
N ILE A 274 -15.89 -9.49 -17.75
CA ILE A 274 -14.92 -8.39 -17.87
C ILE A 274 -14.00 -8.70 -19.06
N GLU A 275 -14.03 -7.84 -20.08
CA GLU A 275 -13.31 -8.05 -21.35
C GLU A 275 -11.79 -8.11 -21.18
N ALA A 276 -11.22 -7.22 -20.37
CA ALA A 276 -9.77 -7.12 -20.17
C ALA A 276 -9.29 -8.18 -19.15
N ILE A 277 -8.39 -9.06 -19.59
CA ILE A 277 -7.80 -10.10 -18.73
C ILE A 277 -7.03 -9.50 -17.55
N GLU A 278 -6.40 -8.33 -17.75
CA GLU A 278 -5.69 -7.59 -16.70
C GLU A 278 -6.59 -7.19 -15.53
N ASP A 279 -7.88 -6.96 -15.79
CA ASP A 279 -8.86 -6.53 -14.79
C ASP A 279 -9.60 -7.72 -14.17
N SER A 280 -9.85 -8.78 -14.95
CA SER A 280 -10.58 -9.97 -14.50
C SER A 280 -9.72 -10.97 -13.72
N LEU A 281 -8.50 -11.24 -14.18
CA LEU A 281 -7.64 -12.28 -13.62
C LEU A 281 -7.31 -12.08 -12.14
N PRO A 282 -6.93 -10.88 -11.65
CA PRO A 282 -6.62 -10.70 -10.23
C PRO A 282 -7.79 -11.05 -9.30
N ILE A 283 -9.02 -10.79 -9.77
CA ILE A 283 -10.26 -11.13 -9.05
C ILE A 283 -10.47 -12.64 -9.04
N GLN A 284 -10.31 -13.29 -10.20
CA GLN A 284 -10.44 -14.75 -10.32
C GLN A 284 -9.42 -15.48 -9.45
N VAL A 285 -8.13 -15.12 -9.55
CA VAL A 285 -7.05 -15.70 -8.73
C VAL A 285 -7.37 -15.58 -7.25
N LYS A 286 -7.84 -14.40 -6.79
CA LYS A 286 -8.21 -14.22 -5.38
C LYS A 286 -9.41 -15.08 -4.97
N ALA A 287 -10.41 -15.22 -5.83
CA ALA A 287 -11.56 -16.08 -5.56
C ALA A 287 -11.17 -17.56 -5.48
N VAL A 288 -10.26 -18.00 -6.34
CA VAL A 288 -9.72 -19.36 -6.34
C VAL A 288 -8.83 -19.63 -5.11
N GLU A 289 -8.03 -18.65 -4.66
CA GLU A 289 -7.32 -18.74 -3.37
C GLU A 289 -8.28 -18.96 -2.18
N LEU A 290 -9.49 -18.38 -2.21
CA LEU A 290 -10.49 -18.61 -1.17
C LEU A 290 -11.09 -20.01 -1.27
N LEU A 291 -11.42 -20.46 -2.49
CA LEU A 291 -11.93 -21.82 -2.76
C LEU A 291 -11.01 -22.92 -2.26
N SER A 292 -9.68 -22.71 -2.31
CA SER A 292 -8.71 -23.72 -1.89
C SER A 292 -8.82 -24.13 -0.42
N HIS A 293 -9.53 -23.38 0.41
CA HIS A 293 -9.79 -23.76 1.80
C HIS A 293 -10.86 -24.84 1.93
N VAL A 294 -11.67 -25.03 0.88
CA VAL A 294 -12.72 -26.06 0.79
C VAL A 294 -12.31 -27.16 -0.19
N ASP A 295 -11.81 -26.79 -1.36
CA ASP A 295 -11.42 -27.73 -2.43
C ASP A 295 -10.11 -27.30 -3.08
N LYS A 296 -8.99 -27.80 -2.54
CA LYS A 296 -7.64 -27.52 -3.04
C LYS A 296 -7.41 -28.03 -4.46
N LYS A 297 -7.97 -29.20 -4.80
CA LYS A 297 -7.75 -29.83 -6.10
C LYS A 297 -8.43 -29.04 -7.21
N ARG A 298 -9.70 -28.64 -6.98
CA ARG A 298 -10.42 -27.76 -7.91
C ARG A 298 -9.75 -26.40 -8.01
N ALA A 299 -9.28 -25.83 -6.89
CA ALA A 299 -8.57 -24.56 -6.92
C ALA A 299 -7.27 -24.63 -7.74
N LEU A 300 -6.49 -25.70 -7.59
CA LEU A 300 -5.29 -25.90 -8.40
C LEU A 300 -5.61 -26.00 -9.89
N GLY A 301 -6.62 -26.81 -10.27
CA GLY A 301 -7.05 -26.93 -11.67
C GLY A 301 -7.44 -25.59 -12.29
N LEU A 302 -8.23 -24.79 -11.57
CA LEU A 302 -8.61 -23.44 -12.03
C LEU A 302 -7.39 -22.51 -12.15
N LEU A 303 -6.42 -22.55 -11.23
CA LEU A 303 -5.22 -21.73 -11.35
C LEU A 303 -4.35 -22.13 -12.54
N ASP A 304 -4.32 -23.42 -12.87
CA ASP A 304 -3.59 -23.95 -14.02
C ASP A 304 -4.23 -23.48 -15.33
N GLU A 305 -5.56 -23.61 -15.45
CA GLU A 305 -6.35 -23.07 -16.57
C GLU A 305 -6.11 -21.56 -16.75
N LEU A 306 -6.12 -20.80 -15.66
CA LEU A 306 -5.84 -19.36 -15.68
C LEU A 306 -4.40 -19.05 -16.13
N ALA A 307 -3.42 -19.85 -15.72
CA ALA A 307 -2.04 -19.69 -16.15
C ALA A 307 -1.88 -19.98 -17.66
N GLU A 308 -2.55 -21.01 -18.17
CA GLU A 308 -2.60 -21.31 -19.60
C GLU A 308 -3.31 -20.22 -20.40
N GLN A 309 -4.43 -19.70 -19.90
CA GLN A 309 -5.15 -18.59 -20.52
C GLN A 309 -4.26 -17.35 -20.67
N VAL A 310 -3.46 -17.04 -19.66
CA VAL A 310 -2.49 -15.93 -19.71
C VAL A 310 -1.42 -16.17 -20.77
N ARG A 311 -0.87 -17.40 -20.86
CA ARG A 311 0.14 -17.74 -21.88
C ARG A 311 -0.41 -17.60 -23.31
N ASN A 312 -1.67 -17.97 -23.52
CA ASN A 312 -2.30 -17.94 -24.83
C ASN A 312 -2.75 -16.52 -25.24
N SER A 313 -3.14 -15.69 -24.27
CA SER A 313 -3.72 -14.37 -24.54
C SER A 313 -2.69 -13.23 -24.55
N ALA A 314 -1.61 -13.32 -23.77
CA ALA A 314 -0.77 -12.17 -23.49
C ALA A 314 0.48 -12.12 -24.40
N ARG A 315 0.40 -11.37 -25.51
CA ARG A 315 1.54 -11.07 -26.40
C ARG A 315 2.46 -9.92 -25.93
N ASN A 316 2.27 -9.41 -24.71
CA ASN A 316 2.96 -8.22 -24.17
C ASN A 316 3.50 -8.46 -22.74
N GLY A 317 4.32 -7.53 -22.23
CA GLY A 317 4.94 -7.61 -20.89
C GLY A 317 4.00 -7.74 -19.69
N SER A 318 2.67 -7.59 -19.85
CA SER A 318 1.68 -7.90 -18.82
C SER A 318 1.58 -9.40 -18.51
N ALA A 319 1.89 -10.26 -19.49
CA ALA A 319 1.88 -11.73 -19.38
C ALA A 319 2.66 -12.23 -18.16
N ILE A 320 3.88 -11.72 -17.99
CA ILE A 320 4.78 -12.10 -16.90
C ILE A 320 4.14 -11.76 -15.55
N THR A 321 3.54 -10.57 -15.43
CA THR A 321 2.93 -10.13 -14.17
C THR A 321 1.71 -10.99 -13.82
N LEU A 322 0.86 -11.27 -14.81
CA LEU A 322 -0.34 -12.09 -14.65
C LEU A 322 0.00 -13.55 -14.33
N LEU A 323 0.94 -14.15 -15.06
CA LEU A 323 1.42 -15.52 -14.81
C LEU A 323 2.00 -15.66 -13.40
N ARG A 324 2.76 -14.65 -12.96
CA ARG A 324 3.28 -14.59 -11.59
C ARG A 324 2.18 -14.55 -10.53
N GLN A 325 1.04 -13.92 -10.79
CA GLN A 325 -0.08 -13.90 -9.84
C GLN A 325 -0.69 -15.30 -9.69
N SER A 326 -0.95 -15.99 -10.80
CA SER A 326 -1.47 -17.37 -10.79
C SER A 326 -0.49 -18.33 -10.11
N ALA A 327 0.80 -18.28 -10.46
CA ALA A 327 1.84 -19.10 -9.84
C ALA A 327 2.02 -18.81 -8.35
N SER A 328 1.99 -17.53 -7.94
CA SER A 328 2.03 -17.15 -6.53
C SER A 328 0.85 -17.73 -5.76
N ALA A 329 -0.35 -17.73 -6.34
CA ALA A 329 -1.51 -18.36 -5.74
C ALA A 329 -1.33 -19.89 -5.61
N MET A 330 -0.80 -20.58 -6.63
CA MET A 330 -0.51 -22.03 -6.57
C MET A 330 0.41 -22.35 -5.38
N ALA A 331 1.46 -21.56 -5.16
CA ALA A 331 2.35 -21.73 -4.01
C ALA A 331 1.60 -21.53 -2.68
N LYS A 332 0.82 -20.44 -2.55
CA LYS A 332 0.09 -20.14 -1.32
C LYS A 332 -0.92 -21.22 -0.93
N ILE A 333 -1.57 -21.84 -1.91
CA ILE A 333 -2.55 -22.92 -1.66
C ILE A 333 -1.90 -24.28 -1.33
N GLY A 334 -0.57 -24.36 -1.38
CA GLY A 334 0.21 -25.53 -0.96
C GLY A 334 0.77 -26.37 -2.11
N TYR A 335 0.87 -25.82 -3.31
CA TYR A 335 1.41 -26.51 -4.50
C TYR A 335 2.65 -25.79 -5.04
N PRO A 336 3.77 -25.74 -4.28
CA PRO A 336 4.97 -25.02 -4.69
C PRO A 336 5.62 -25.58 -5.96
N GLU A 337 5.54 -26.88 -6.23
CA GLU A 337 6.08 -27.46 -7.46
C GLU A 337 5.34 -26.97 -8.70
N TRP A 338 4.01 -26.95 -8.64
CA TRP A 338 3.19 -26.40 -9.73
C TRP A 338 3.48 -24.91 -9.93
N ALA A 339 3.66 -24.16 -8.84
CA ALA A 339 4.05 -22.75 -8.92
C ALA A 339 5.41 -22.56 -9.61
N LEU A 340 6.41 -23.37 -9.26
CA LEU A 340 7.74 -23.31 -9.87
C LEU A 340 7.72 -23.73 -11.34
N LYS A 341 6.95 -24.77 -11.68
CA LYS A 341 6.72 -25.20 -13.07
C LYS A 341 6.02 -24.11 -13.88
N ALA A 342 5.01 -23.45 -13.32
CA ALA A 342 4.26 -22.41 -14.03
C ALA A 342 5.13 -21.24 -14.51
N VAL A 343 6.28 -21.00 -13.86
CA VAL A 343 7.22 -19.91 -14.19
C VAL A 343 8.58 -20.39 -14.71
N GLU A 344 8.70 -21.67 -15.07
CA GLU A 344 9.98 -22.25 -15.51
C GLU A 344 10.53 -21.61 -16.79
N ASP A 345 9.64 -21.13 -17.66
CA ASP A 345 9.99 -20.47 -18.92
C ASP A 345 10.28 -18.96 -18.79
N LEU A 346 10.13 -18.37 -17.58
CA LEU A 346 10.42 -16.95 -17.39
C LEU A 346 11.92 -16.66 -17.58
N PRO A 347 12.32 -15.52 -18.16
CA PRO A 347 13.68 -15.34 -18.69
C PRO A 347 14.79 -15.31 -17.64
N ASP A 348 14.51 -14.91 -16.41
CA ASP A 348 15.52 -14.77 -15.37
C ASP A 348 14.97 -14.98 -13.94
N ASP A 349 15.85 -15.36 -13.02
CA ASP A 349 15.47 -15.60 -11.63
C ASP A 349 15.05 -14.31 -10.88
N GLU A 350 15.44 -13.09 -11.33
CA GLU A 350 14.95 -11.85 -10.71
C GLU A 350 13.44 -11.67 -10.90
N THR A 351 12.93 -11.98 -12.10
CA THR A 351 11.50 -11.98 -12.38
C THR A 351 10.74 -13.03 -11.56
N ARG A 352 11.41 -14.14 -11.21
CA ARG A 352 10.86 -15.26 -10.44
C ARG A 352 10.93 -15.09 -8.93
N ILE A 353 11.69 -14.12 -8.40
CA ILE A 353 11.91 -13.91 -6.95
C ILE A 353 10.60 -14.03 -6.15
N PRO A 354 9.48 -13.37 -6.51
CA PRO A 354 8.27 -13.44 -5.70
C PRO A 354 7.65 -14.84 -5.64
N ILE A 355 7.84 -15.66 -6.68
CA ILE A 355 7.36 -17.05 -6.71
C ILE A 355 8.33 -17.92 -5.92
N LEU A 356 9.64 -17.71 -6.06
CA LEU A 356 10.64 -18.41 -5.24
C LEU A 356 10.39 -18.17 -3.74
N MET A 357 10.07 -16.94 -3.35
CA MET A 357 9.73 -16.59 -1.96
C MET A 357 8.48 -17.32 -1.48
N GLU A 358 7.38 -17.30 -2.25
CA GLU A 358 6.12 -17.96 -1.86
C GLU A 358 6.25 -19.49 -1.90
N ALA A 359 6.95 -20.06 -2.88
CA ALA A 359 7.23 -21.49 -2.96
C ALA A 359 8.10 -21.96 -1.78
N SER A 360 9.14 -21.19 -1.42
CA SER A 360 9.96 -21.45 -0.23
C SER A 360 9.08 -21.51 1.02
N ARG A 361 8.21 -20.52 1.23
CA ARG A 361 7.27 -20.50 2.38
C ARG A 361 6.30 -21.67 2.36
N ALA A 362 5.83 -22.09 1.20
CA ALA A 362 4.97 -23.26 1.07
C ALA A 362 5.72 -24.56 1.46
N PHE A 363 6.95 -24.76 0.99
CA PHE A 363 7.80 -25.87 1.42
C PHE A 363 8.06 -25.86 2.93
N LEU A 364 8.34 -24.68 3.52
CA LEU A 364 8.55 -24.53 4.96
C LEU A 364 7.30 -24.93 5.77
N LYS A 365 6.10 -24.50 5.34
CA LYS A 365 4.83 -24.92 5.98
C LYS A 365 4.61 -26.43 5.90
N MET A 366 5.09 -27.07 4.84
CA MET A 366 5.05 -28.53 4.64
C MET A 366 6.21 -29.27 5.34
N LYS A 367 7.06 -28.57 6.11
CA LYS A 367 8.28 -29.11 6.75
C LYS A 367 9.27 -29.76 5.78
N ARG A 368 9.26 -29.35 4.50
CA ARG A 368 10.19 -29.80 3.46
C ARG A 368 11.38 -28.86 3.39
N PHE A 369 12.20 -28.88 4.44
CA PHE A 369 13.29 -27.90 4.64
C PHE A 369 14.36 -27.93 3.55
N GLU A 370 14.71 -29.10 3.01
CA GLU A 370 15.67 -29.22 1.91
C GLU A 370 15.16 -28.54 0.62
N ALA A 371 13.92 -28.84 0.22
CA ALA A 371 13.31 -28.20 -0.95
C ALA A 371 13.18 -26.68 -0.77
N ALA A 372 12.84 -26.24 0.46
CA ALA A 372 12.84 -24.82 0.80
C ALA A 372 14.24 -24.21 0.67
N ARG A 373 15.28 -24.87 1.21
CA ARG A 373 16.67 -24.41 1.14
C ARG A 373 17.14 -24.22 -0.29
N THR A 374 16.98 -25.24 -1.14
CA THR A 374 17.34 -25.14 -2.57
C THR A 374 16.61 -23.99 -3.26
N THR A 375 15.34 -23.76 -2.93
CA THR A 375 14.57 -22.65 -3.51
C THR A 375 15.06 -21.28 -3.01
N ILE A 376 15.43 -21.18 -1.73
CA ILE A 376 15.99 -19.96 -1.11
C ILE A 376 17.33 -19.57 -1.74
N GLU A 377 18.18 -20.55 -2.05
CA GLU A 377 19.50 -20.32 -2.64
C GLU A 377 19.44 -19.69 -4.03
N ARG A 378 18.34 -19.94 -4.77
CA ARG A 378 18.05 -19.29 -6.06
C ARG A 378 17.66 -17.81 -5.94
N ILE A 379 17.34 -17.32 -4.74
CA ILE A 379 17.01 -15.91 -4.52
C ILE A 379 18.29 -15.08 -4.52
N SER A 380 18.68 -14.57 -5.69
CA SER A 380 19.91 -13.78 -5.90
C SER A 380 19.96 -12.48 -5.06
N ALA A 381 18.80 -11.84 -4.87
CA ALA A 381 18.69 -10.59 -4.13
C ALA A 381 18.82 -10.81 -2.61
N LYS A 382 20.00 -10.46 -2.06
CA LYS A 382 20.35 -10.56 -0.62
C LYS A 382 19.24 -10.08 0.33
N ARG A 383 18.57 -8.96 0.01
CA ARG A 383 17.50 -8.39 0.83
C ARG A 383 16.29 -9.31 1.00
N TYR A 384 15.96 -10.11 -0.01
CA TYR A 384 14.85 -11.06 0.06
C TYR A 384 15.32 -12.39 0.62
N ARG A 385 16.54 -12.84 0.28
CA ARG A 385 17.12 -14.07 0.80
C ARG A 385 17.22 -14.06 2.33
N SER A 386 17.72 -12.98 2.92
CA SER A 386 17.80 -12.83 4.38
C SER A 386 16.43 -12.92 5.07
N VAL A 387 15.39 -12.33 4.46
CA VAL A 387 14.01 -12.39 4.99
C VAL A 387 13.47 -13.82 4.95
N ILE A 388 13.64 -14.54 3.85
CA ILE A 388 13.14 -15.93 3.76
C ILE A 388 13.98 -16.90 4.61
N LEU A 389 15.28 -16.64 4.81
CA LEU A 389 16.06 -17.39 5.80
C LEU A 389 15.54 -17.18 7.22
N SER A 390 15.09 -15.96 7.55
CA SER A 390 14.41 -15.71 8.84
C SER A 390 13.09 -16.49 8.94
N ASP A 391 12.32 -16.57 7.85
CA ASP A 391 11.11 -17.42 7.77
C ASP A 391 11.45 -18.92 7.97
N MET A 392 12.58 -19.39 7.41
CA MET A 392 13.09 -20.75 7.57
C MET A 392 13.53 -21.04 9.01
N ALA A 393 14.29 -20.12 9.63
CA ALA A 393 14.68 -20.24 11.03
C ALA A 393 13.46 -20.37 11.95
N ARG A 394 12.44 -19.52 11.76
CA ARG A 394 11.19 -19.61 12.51
C ARG A 394 10.48 -20.97 12.30
N ALA A 395 10.45 -21.48 11.07
CA ALA A 395 9.83 -22.78 10.78
C ALA A 395 10.60 -23.95 11.39
N LEU A 396 11.94 -23.91 11.39
CA LEU A 396 12.81 -24.88 12.05
C LEU A 396 12.61 -24.86 13.57
N TRP A 397 12.50 -23.66 14.15
CA TRP A 397 12.25 -23.47 15.57
C TRP A 397 10.93 -24.13 15.99
N LEU A 398 9.84 -23.84 15.28
CA LEU A 398 8.52 -24.45 15.50
C LEU A 398 8.52 -25.97 15.26
N ALA A 399 9.49 -26.50 14.52
CA ALA A 399 9.69 -27.93 14.31
C ALA A 399 10.63 -28.59 15.35
N GLY A 400 11.11 -27.84 16.35
CA GLY A 400 12.02 -28.33 17.38
C GLY A 400 13.48 -28.47 16.94
N GLN A 401 13.87 -27.91 15.79
CA GLN A 401 15.22 -28.01 15.23
C GLN A 401 16.10 -26.84 15.66
N SER A 402 16.37 -26.74 16.97
CA SER A 402 17.04 -25.58 17.58
C SER A 402 18.44 -25.32 17.02
N ALA A 403 19.26 -26.36 16.82
CA ALA A 403 20.63 -26.19 16.30
C ALA A 403 20.64 -25.55 14.90
N GLN A 404 19.78 -26.05 14.00
CA GLN A 404 19.66 -25.52 12.64
C GLN A 404 19.03 -24.12 12.62
N THR A 405 18.10 -23.84 13.55
CA THR A 405 17.49 -22.52 13.70
C THR A 405 18.56 -21.44 13.85
N PHE A 406 19.49 -21.63 14.79
CA PHE A 406 20.53 -20.63 15.05
C PHE A 406 21.56 -20.53 13.92
N GLN A 407 21.91 -21.66 13.27
CA GLN A 407 22.76 -21.64 12.07
C GLN A 407 22.15 -20.78 10.95
N VAL A 408 20.85 -20.96 10.69
CA VAL A 408 20.13 -20.18 9.67
C VAL A 408 19.99 -18.71 10.08
N LEU A 409 19.80 -18.41 11.36
CA LEU A 409 19.77 -17.01 11.85
C LEU A 409 21.12 -16.31 11.67
N ASP A 410 22.23 -16.99 11.94
CA ASP A 410 23.57 -16.44 11.75
C ASP A 410 23.84 -16.14 10.26
N GLU A 411 23.47 -17.06 9.37
CA GLU A 411 23.54 -16.83 7.92
C GLU A 411 22.67 -15.64 7.48
N ALA A 412 21.42 -15.60 7.94
CA ALA A 412 20.48 -14.53 7.63
C ALA A 412 21.03 -13.16 8.07
N PHE A 413 21.68 -13.10 9.23
CA PHE A 413 22.30 -11.89 9.78
C PHE A 413 23.50 -11.43 8.98
N ILE A 414 24.40 -12.35 8.59
CA ILE A 414 25.54 -12.03 7.71
C ILE A 414 25.04 -11.43 6.39
N ILE A 415 24.00 -12.01 5.79
CA ILE A 415 23.42 -11.50 4.55
C ILE A 415 22.75 -10.14 4.77
N ALA A 416 22.00 -9.96 5.86
CA ALA A 416 21.34 -8.69 6.20
C ALA A 416 22.35 -7.54 6.32
N LYS A 417 23.48 -7.76 7.00
CA LYS A 417 24.55 -6.75 7.15
C LYS A 417 25.14 -6.31 5.81
N ALA A 418 25.16 -7.20 4.82
CA ALA A 418 25.68 -6.92 3.48
C ALA A 418 24.67 -6.20 2.55
N VAL A 419 23.45 -5.91 3.00
CA VAL A 419 22.45 -5.16 2.22
C VAL A 419 22.79 -3.67 2.21
N LYS A 420 23.00 -3.10 1.01
CA LYS A 420 23.38 -1.69 0.83
C LYS A 420 22.26 -0.68 1.09
N LEU A 421 21.01 -1.05 0.79
CA LEU A 421 19.86 -0.14 0.92
C LEU A 421 19.44 -0.02 2.39
N PRO A 422 19.48 1.17 3.03
CA PRO A 422 19.26 1.32 4.47
C PRO A 422 17.93 0.73 4.96
N PHE A 423 16.83 1.07 4.30
CA PHE A 423 15.52 0.54 4.66
C PHE A 423 15.43 -0.98 4.53
N ALA A 424 15.98 -1.55 3.44
CA ALA A 424 15.95 -2.99 3.22
C ALA A 424 16.83 -3.75 4.23
N LYS A 425 17.95 -3.16 4.65
CA LYS A 425 18.79 -3.67 5.73
C LYS A 425 18.03 -3.68 7.06
N ASN A 426 17.46 -2.53 7.44
CA ASN A 426 16.67 -2.39 8.68
C ASN A 426 15.49 -3.37 8.71
N TYR A 427 14.81 -3.56 7.57
CA TYR A 427 13.73 -4.53 7.45
C TYR A 427 14.21 -5.98 7.62
N ALA A 428 15.32 -6.37 6.99
CA ALA A 428 15.89 -7.70 7.16
C ALA A 428 16.31 -7.97 8.62
N LEU A 429 17.00 -7.02 9.26
CA LEU A 429 17.37 -7.11 10.68
C LEU A 429 16.14 -7.26 11.58
N SER A 430 15.05 -6.53 11.30
CA SER A 430 13.81 -6.65 12.07
C SER A 430 13.17 -8.04 11.99
N ASN A 431 13.26 -8.75 10.86
CA ASN A 431 12.73 -10.11 10.72
C ASN A 431 13.54 -11.13 11.53
N ILE A 432 14.86 -10.94 11.59
CA ILE A 432 15.76 -11.76 12.42
C ILE A 432 15.46 -11.50 13.90
N ALA A 433 15.37 -10.22 14.31
CA ALA A 433 15.02 -9.85 15.67
C ALA A 433 13.65 -10.40 16.10
N GLN A 434 12.63 -10.34 15.23
CA GLN A 434 11.31 -10.94 15.51
C GLN A 434 11.39 -12.46 15.71
N THR A 435 12.28 -13.14 15.00
CA THR A 435 12.48 -14.59 15.22
C THR A 435 13.09 -14.83 16.59
N TYR A 436 14.05 -14.01 17.03
CA TYR A 436 14.56 -14.07 18.40
C TYR A 436 13.50 -13.70 19.46
N ILE A 437 12.67 -12.67 19.23
CA ILE A 437 11.57 -12.29 20.14
C ILE A 437 10.56 -13.45 20.31
N GLN A 438 10.29 -14.19 19.23
CA GLN A 438 9.48 -15.41 19.33
C GLN A 438 10.17 -16.49 20.17
N ILE A 439 11.45 -16.76 19.91
CA ILE A 439 12.24 -17.73 20.70
C ILE A 439 12.26 -17.35 22.19
N VAL A 440 12.38 -16.06 22.49
CA VAL A 440 12.30 -15.51 23.85
C VAL A 440 10.96 -15.82 24.50
N SER A 441 9.87 -15.58 23.77
CA SER A 441 8.50 -15.89 24.24
C SER A 441 8.33 -17.39 24.52
N ASP A 442 8.96 -18.25 23.72
CA ASP A 442 8.86 -19.71 23.85
C ASP A 442 9.78 -20.30 24.94
N THR A 443 10.98 -19.73 25.16
CA THR A 443 12.04 -20.34 26.01
C THR A 443 12.27 -19.66 27.35
N ARG A 444 11.92 -18.37 27.47
CA ARG A 444 12.20 -17.52 28.64
C ARG A 444 13.70 -17.37 28.95
N GLN A 445 14.57 -17.54 27.95
CA GLN A 445 16.02 -17.38 28.12
C GLN A 445 16.47 -15.94 27.83
N SER A 446 17.11 -15.30 28.81
CA SER A 446 17.62 -13.92 28.69
C SER A 446 18.64 -13.74 27.56
N LYS A 447 19.47 -14.75 27.29
CA LYS A 447 20.46 -14.75 26.20
C LYS A 447 19.83 -14.39 24.84
N HIS A 448 18.64 -14.91 24.54
CA HIS A 448 17.97 -14.65 23.26
C HIS A 448 17.35 -13.25 23.20
N ALA A 449 16.96 -12.70 24.35
CA ALA A 449 16.50 -11.31 24.44
C ALA A 449 17.67 -10.34 24.18
N ASP A 450 18.85 -10.65 24.72
CA ASP A 450 20.06 -9.85 24.45
C ASP A 450 20.46 -9.91 22.97
N GLN A 451 20.34 -11.08 22.32
CA GLN A 451 20.58 -11.22 20.88
C GLN A 451 19.56 -10.41 20.06
N ALA A 452 18.27 -10.47 20.41
CA ALA A 452 17.24 -9.65 19.77
C ALA A 452 17.60 -8.16 19.90
N TYR A 453 17.91 -7.71 21.12
CA TYR A 453 18.27 -6.33 21.41
C TYR A 453 19.48 -5.85 20.59
N GLN A 454 20.57 -6.63 20.55
CA GLN A 454 21.76 -6.28 19.77
C GLN A 454 21.45 -6.08 18.28
N ILE A 455 20.55 -6.89 17.72
CA ILE A 455 20.11 -6.74 16.33
C ILE A 455 19.24 -5.48 16.17
N LEU A 456 18.34 -5.21 17.12
CA LEU A 456 17.49 -4.01 17.11
C LEU A 456 18.30 -2.73 17.26
N ASP A 457 19.40 -2.75 17.99
CA ASP A 457 20.26 -1.57 18.14
C ASP A 457 20.93 -1.16 16.82
N MET A 458 21.15 -2.11 15.91
CA MET A 458 21.67 -1.86 14.57
C MET A 458 20.65 -1.24 13.60
N ILE A 459 19.37 -1.13 14.00
CA ILE A 459 18.29 -0.58 13.16
C ILE A 459 18.25 0.94 13.32
N SER A 460 18.46 1.65 12.20
CA SER A 460 18.45 3.12 12.18
C SER A 460 17.10 3.77 11.81
N ASP A 461 16.07 2.97 11.47
CA ASP A 461 14.71 3.50 11.24
C ASP A 461 13.96 3.45 12.56
N ASP A 462 13.76 4.61 13.18
CA ASP A 462 13.17 4.74 14.52
C ASP A 462 11.78 4.09 14.63
N ARG A 463 11.01 4.07 13.54
CA ARG A 463 9.67 3.43 13.53
C ARG A 463 9.79 1.91 13.60
N ILE A 464 10.76 1.34 12.88
CA ILE A 464 11.04 -0.09 12.94
C ILE A 464 11.65 -0.42 14.32
N LYS A 465 12.63 0.37 14.79
CA LYS A 465 13.29 0.15 16.09
C LYS A 465 12.27 0.18 17.23
N ALA A 466 11.49 1.24 17.37
CA ALA A 466 10.51 1.41 18.44
C ALA A 466 9.46 0.28 18.47
N ARG A 467 8.91 -0.11 17.30
CA ARG A 467 7.92 -1.19 17.22
C ARG A 467 8.49 -2.52 17.75
N ASN A 468 9.68 -2.90 17.29
CA ASN A 468 10.25 -4.18 17.68
C ASN A 468 10.81 -4.16 19.12
N LEU A 469 11.24 -3.00 19.63
CA LEU A 469 11.61 -2.85 21.05
C LEU A 469 10.40 -3.01 21.98
N TRP A 470 9.22 -2.50 21.60
CA TRP A 470 7.99 -2.78 22.35
C TRP A 470 7.61 -4.26 22.28
N ASP A 471 7.72 -4.91 21.13
CA ASP A 471 7.46 -6.34 21.00
C ASP A 471 8.39 -7.15 21.93
N LEU A 472 9.68 -6.80 21.97
CA LEU A 472 10.65 -7.41 22.87
C LEU A 472 10.35 -7.10 24.35
N ALA A 473 10.02 -5.84 24.69
CA ALA A 473 9.65 -5.45 26.05
C ALA A 473 8.42 -6.21 26.55
N TYR A 474 7.41 -6.40 25.68
CA TYR A 474 6.21 -7.14 25.99
C TYR A 474 6.50 -8.64 26.19
N ALA A 475 7.31 -9.25 25.32
CA ALA A 475 7.75 -10.64 25.46
C ALA A 475 8.56 -10.84 26.77
N SER A 476 9.38 -9.86 27.16
CA SER A 476 10.15 -9.90 28.41
C SER A 476 9.27 -9.76 29.65
N LYS A 477 8.32 -8.81 29.65
CA LYS A 477 7.46 -8.50 30.80
C LYS A 477 6.48 -9.62 31.15
N GLN A 478 5.93 -10.32 30.15
CA GLN A 478 5.01 -11.44 30.41
C GLN A 478 5.63 -12.59 31.21
N HIS A 479 6.96 -12.66 31.28
CA HIS A 479 7.68 -13.82 31.81
C HIS A 479 8.71 -13.47 32.89
N ASP A 480 8.62 -12.26 33.44
CA ASP A 480 9.36 -11.78 34.63
C ASP A 480 10.88 -12.00 34.56
N PHE A 481 11.47 -11.87 33.36
CA PHE A 481 12.91 -11.96 33.16
C PHE A 481 13.49 -10.62 32.70
N ALA A 482 14.66 -10.28 33.25
CA ALA A 482 15.40 -9.09 32.86
C ALA A 482 16.23 -9.38 31.59
N SER A 483 16.02 -8.61 30.52
CA SER A 483 17.08 -8.40 29.53
C SER A 483 18.27 -7.71 30.19
N SER A 484 19.49 -7.92 29.68
CA SER A 484 20.65 -7.17 30.16
C SER A 484 20.54 -5.65 29.93
N SER A 485 19.70 -5.21 28.98
CA SER A 485 19.34 -3.79 28.82
C SER A 485 18.29 -3.40 29.88
N ALA A 486 18.61 -2.38 30.69
CA ALA A 486 17.89 -2.09 31.92
C ALA A 486 16.45 -1.57 31.73
N ASP A 487 16.05 -1.10 30.53
CA ASP A 487 14.68 -0.61 30.29
C ASP A 487 14.29 -0.57 28.80
N LEU A 488 13.93 -1.73 28.24
CA LEU A 488 13.45 -1.85 26.85
C LEU A 488 12.23 -0.97 26.55
N GLN A 489 11.36 -0.76 27.54
CA GLN A 489 10.17 0.06 27.37
C GLN A 489 10.55 1.54 27.23
N ARG A 490 11.46 2.04 28.07
CA ARG A 490 11.98 3.40 27.94
C ARG A 490 12.68 3.62 26.60
N GLU A 491 13.51 2.69 26.15
CA GLU A 491 14.16 2.83 24.85
C GLU A 491 13.19 2.80 23.66
N ALA A 492 12.13 1.99 23.76
CA ALA A 492 11.06 2.00 22.77
C ALA A 492 10.32 3.35 22.76
N ASP A 493 10.06 3.91 23.94
CA ASP A 493 9.42 5.23 24.11
C ASP A 493 10.36 6.35 23.58
N GLU A 494 11.67 6.30 23.84
CA GLU A 494 12.68 7.22 23.31
C GLU A 494 12.77 7.16 21.77
N ALA A 495 12.83 5.95 21.21
CA ALA A 495 12.79 5.75 19.76
C ALA A 495 11.48 6.28 19.14
N MET A 496 10.37 6.27 19.88
CA MET A 496 9.12 6.89 19.44
C MET A 496 9.22 8.41 19.38
N GLU A 497 9.87 9.03 20.36
CA GLU A 497 10.03 10.48 20.44
C GLU A 497 10.90 11.02 19.29
N GLU A 498 11.95 10.28 18.91
CA GLU A 498 12.86 10.61 17.80
C GLU A 498 12.21 10.61 16.41
N ILE A 499 11.03 10.00 16.25
CA ILE A 499 10.29 10.05 14.98
C ILE A 499 9.89 11.50 14.67
N LYS A 500 10.65 12.13 13.76
CA LYS A 500 10.53 13.55 13.36
C LYS A 500 9.11 13.98 12.94
N SER A 501 8.38 13.09 12.28
CA SER A 501 7.03 13.38 11.79
C SER A 501 6.01 13.07 12.87
N VAL A 502 5.37 14.11 13.44
CA VAL A 502 4.27 13.96 14.40
C VAL A 502 3.15 13.08 13.83
N PHE A 503 2.81 13.25 12.55
CA PHE A 503 1.84 12.39 11.88
C PHE A 503 2.28 10.92 11.90
N SER A 504 3.54 10.64 11.59
CA SER A 504 4.07 9.27 11.65
C SER A 504 4.03 8.69 13.07
N ARG A 505 4.33 9.49 14.11
CA ARG A 505 4.17 9.09 15.52
C ARG A 505 2.74 8.69 15.84
N VAL A 506 1.76 9.51 15.44
CA VAL A 506 0.33 9.22 15.62
C VAL A 506 -0.06 7.89 14.96
N TRP A 507 0.47 7.59 13.77
CA TRP A 507 0.21 6.31 13.10
C TRP A 507 0.76 5.12 13.88
N VAL A 508 2.01 5.22 14.34
CA VAL A 508 2.65 4.15 15.11
C VAL A 508 1.94 3.95 16.46
N LEU A 509 1.58 5.03 17.15
CA LEU A 509 0.82 4.97 18.40
C LEU A 509 -0.56 4.33 18.20
N GLY A 510 -1.29 4.68 17.14
CA GLY A 510 -2.57 4.04 16.87
C GLY A 510 -2.45 2.57 16.41
N ASP A 511 -1.30 2.15 15.89
CA ASP A 511 -1.01 0.72 15.66
C ASP A 511 -0.69 0.02 17.00
N LEU A 512 0.01 0.70 17.91
CA LEU A 512 0.32 0.21 19.25
C LEU A 512 -0.93 0.01 20.11
N VAL A 513 -1.91 0.92 20.01
CA VAL A 513 -3.23 0.75 20.65
C VAL A 513 -3.84 -0.59 20.25
N LYS A 514 -3.90 -0.88 18.94
CA LYS A 514 -4.44 -2.15 18.43
C LYS A 514 -3.64 -3.37 18.87
N PHE A 515 -2.32 -3.23 18.94
CA PHE A 515 -1.44 -4.30 19.40
C PHE A 515 -1.76 -4.67 20.86
N HIS A 516 -1.74 -3.69 21.76
CA HIS A 516 -2.04 -3.92 23.17
C HIS A 516 -3.48 -4.40 23.41
N GLN A 517 -4.46 -3.92 22.65
CA GLN A 517 -5.83 -4.44 22.69
C GLN A 517 -5.90 -5.92 22.36
N LYS A 518 -5.27 -6.35 21.25
CA LYS A 518 -5.22 -7.77 20.87
C LYS A 518 -4.49 -8.63 21.89
N ALA A 519 -3.51 -8.04 22.56
CA ALA A 519 -2.73 -8.67 23.61
C ALA A 519 -3.44 -8.70 24.99
N GLY A 520 -4.63 -8.07 25.11
CA GLY A 520 -5.37 -7.95 26.37
C GLY A 520 -4.79 -6.93 27.36
N ASP A 521 -3.76 -6.16 26.99
CA ASP A 521 -3.15 -5.13 27.85
C ASP A 521 -3.89 -3.79 27.69
N ILE A 522 -5.10 -3.72 28.25
CA ILE A 522 -5.96 -2.53 28.14
C ILE A 522 -5.30 -1.27 28.70
N LYS A 523 -4.50 -1.40 29.77
CA LYS A 523 -3.81 -0.26 30.39
C LYS A 523 -2.79 0.36 29.44
N GLN A 524 -1.97 -0.46 28.78
CA GLN A 524 -1.01 0.06 27.80
C GLN A 524 -1.70 0.55 26.52
N ALA A 525 -2.80 -0.09 26.11
CA ALA A 525 -3.62 0.41 25.02
C ALA A 525 -4.16 1.82 25.30
N GLN A 526 -4.70 2.06 26.50
CA GLN A 526 -5.17 3.37 26.93
C GLN A 526 -4.05 4.40 27.03
N LYS A 527 -2.87 4.03 27.58
CA LYS A 527 -1.68 4.91 27.61
C LYS A 527 -1.29 5.35 26.19
N ALA A 528 -1.12 4.40 25.27
CA ALA A 528 -0.79 4.66 23.87
C ALA A 528 -1.86 5.52 23.18
N PHE A 529 -3.13 5.27 23.48
CA PHE A 529 -4.26 6.04 22.95
C PHE A 529 -4.18 7.50 23.37
N MET A 530 -3.96 7.78 24.65
CA MET A 530 -3.88 9.15 25.16
C MET A 530 -2.68 9.92 24.59
N ILE A 531 -1.50 9.30 24.52
CA ILE A 531 -0.30 9.91 23.92
C ILE A 531 -0.53 10.20 22.43
N GLY A 532 -1.14 9.24 21.71
CA GLY A 532 -1.46 9.37 20.31
C GLY A 532 -2.50 10.44 20.02
N LEU A 533 -3.54 10.54 20.84
CA LEU A 533 -4.58 11.57 20.72
C LEU A 533 -4.02 12.97 21.01
N GLN A 534 -3.15 13.11 22.01
CA GLN A 534 -2.47 14.37 22.30
C GLN A 534 -1.54 14.78 21.13
N SER A 535 -0.86 13.81 20.52
CA SER A 535 -0.07 14.05 19.30
C SER A 535 -0.95 14.42 18.10
N ALA A 536 -2.15 13.84 17.98
CA ALA A 536 -3.12 14.22 16.95
C ALA A 536 -3.64 15.65 17.18
N LYS A 537 -3.84 16.06 18.43
CA LYS A 537 -4.27 17.41 18.82
C LYS A 537 -3.29 18.49 18.38
N SER A 538 -1.98 18.21 18.39
CA SER A 538 -0.94 19.17 18.00
C SER A 538 -0.71 19.27 16.48
N LEU A 539 -1.36 18.42 15.67
CA LEU A 539 -1.29 18.52 14.22
C LEU A 539 -2.02 19.78 13.73
N THR A 540 -1.26 20.68 13.08
CA THR A 540 -1.76 21.92 12.46
C THR A 540 -2.18 21.72 11.00
N ASN A 541 -1.57 20.77 10.29
CA ASN A 541 -1.95 20.44 8.92
C ASN A 541 -3.34 19.75 8.92
N PRO A 542 -4.36 20.32 8.25
CA PRO A 542 -5.74 19.82 8.33
C PRO A 542 -5.89 18.42 7.71
N TRP A 543 -5.09 18.08 6.70
CA TRP A 543 -5.12 16.76 6.08
C TRP A 543 -4.54 15.69 7.00
N ALA A 544 -3.41 15.96 7.64
CA ALA A 544 -2.84 15.06 8.64
C ALA A 544 -3.75 14.93 9.86
N ARG A 545 -4.29 16.05 10.35
CA ARG A 545 -5.18 16.11 11.52
C ARG A 545 -6.47 15.31 11.31
N SER A 546 -7.17 15.53 10.21
CA SER A 546 -8.43 14.81 9.92
C SER A 546 -8.23 13.30 9.86
N ARG A 547 -7.19 12.82 9.18
CA ARG A 547 -6.88 11.38 9.10
C ARG A 547 -6.45 10.79 10.44
N ALA A 548 -5.65 11.52 11.21
CA ALA A 548 -5.27 11.13 12.57
C ALA A 548 -6.50 10.95 13.46
N LEU A 549 -7.41 11.92 13.46
CA LEU A 549 -8.63 11.85 14.26
C LEU A 549 -9.60 10.78 13.77
N ALA A 550 -9.67 10.52 12.47
CA ALA A 550 -10.43 9.38 11.94
C ALA A 550 -9.92 8.05 12.49
N LYS A 551 -8.59 7.87 12.55
CA LYS A 551 -7.96 6.67 13.11
C LYS A 551 -8.28 6.53 14.60
N PHE A 552 -8.13 7.59 15.39
CA PHE A 552 -8.39 7.55 16.83
C PHE A 552 -9.88 7.48 17.18
N GLY A 553 -10.75 8.08 16.37
CA GLY A 553 -12.20 7.93 16.49
C GLY A 553 -12.64 6.48 16.29
N ALA A 554 -12.06 5.76 15.33
CA ALA A 554 -12.30 4.33 15.18
C ALA A 554 -11.70 3.48 16.32
N LEU A 555 -10.62 3.94 16.95
CA LEU A 555 -9.99 3.22 18.07
C LEU A 555 -10.73 3.43 19.40
N ALA A 556 -11.33 4.60 19.61
CA ALA A 556 -12.06 4.91 20.84
C ALA A 556 -13.16 3.87 21.11
N HIS A 557 -13.92 3.48 20.08
CA HIS A 557 -14.98 2.47 20.16
C HIS A 557 -14.52 1.11 20.71
N SER A 558 -13.24 0.78 20.50
CA SER A 558 -12.65 -0.49 20.94
C SER A 558 -11.99 -0.43 22.32
N LEU A 559 -12.03 0.73 22.99
CA LEU A 559 -11.51 0.96 24.34
C LEU A 559 -12.62 1.19 25.38
N ASP A 560 -13.86 1.41 24.92
CA ASP A 560 -15.08 1.32 25.71
C ASP A 560 -15.41 -0.15 25.98
#